data_AF-A0A9W8KB56-F1
#
_entry.id   AF-A0A9W8KB56-F1
#
_cell.length_a   1.000
_cell.length_b   1.000
_cell.length_c   1.000
_cell.angle_alpha   90.00
_cell.angle_beta   90.00
_cell.angle_gamma   90.00
#
_symmetry.space_group_name_H-M   'P 1'
#
loop_
_entity.id
_entity.type
_entity.pdbx_description
1 polymer ?
#
loop_
_entity_poly.entity_id
_entity_poly.type
_entity_poly.pdbx_seq_one_letter_code
_entity_poly.pdbx_strand_id
1 'polypeptide(L)'
;MRGSGIMIREAAAFRDKLSVAHWPCVLAGDFNFTPSDPAYSLAIGDDLLPEQEQIVHPSRVVHSSLDPSVLLNLPATPIGADEDDVEAVDPDRVITNARPAKPEDGLLTIPEIVAWFRKLPRLRSAYSDGIAAARGHGYDLPTFGTRAQPPTGRRGSEEPEYTSYTYYWKFSADYIFFIDPPTISGSVTGLLAPLTTAELEPGIPKLGVSGSDHTVLVTELNW
;
A
#
# COMPACT_ATOMS: atom_id res chain seq x y z
N MET A 1 1.94 6.97 0.12
CA MET A 1 0.92 7.69 -0.68
C MET A 1 1.43 8.44 -1.90
N ARG A 2 2.24 9.52 -1.79
CA ARG A 2 2.65 10.31 -2.97
C ARG A 2 3.45 9.51 -4.00
N GLY A 3 4.34 8.62 -3.54
CA GLY A 3 5.10 7.73 -4.42
C GLY A 3 4.20 6.93 -5.35
N SER A 4 3.14 6.32 -4.81
CA SER A 4 2.15 5.57 -5.58
C SER A 4 1.45 6.43 -6.63
N GLY A 5 1.01 7.64 -6.26
CA GLY A 5 0.39 8.57 -7.20
C GLY A 5 1.33 9.03 -8.32
N ILE A 6 2.60 9.28 -8.00
CA ILE A 6 3.63 9.62 -9.00
C ILE A 6 3.84 8.43 -9.94
N MET A 7 3.99 7.22 -9.40
CA MET A 7 4.22 6.02 -10.20
C MET A 7 3.07 5.77 -11.18
N ILE A 8 1.82 5.87 -10.74
CA ILE A 8 0.63 5.73 -11.61
C ILE A 8 0.64 6.80 -12.71
N ARG A 9 0.93 8.06 -12.34
CA ARG A 9 1.02 9.18 -13.29
C ARG A 9 2.10 8.93 -14.34
N GLU A 10 3.31 8.57 -13.92
CA GLU A 10 4.44 8.38 -14.83
C GLU A 10 4.25 7.16 -15.73
N ALA A 11 3.66 6.07 -15.21
CA ALA A 11 3.32 4.91 -16.03
C ALA A 11 2.33 5.28 -17.15
N ALA A 12 1.27 6.03 -16.81
CA ALA A 12 0.30 6.51 -17.78
C ALA A 12 0.93 7.49 -18.79
N ALA A 13 1.68 8.47 -18.31
CA ALA A 13 2.34 9.47 -19.14
C ALA A 13 3.38 8.84 -20.09
N PHE A 14 4.09 7.81 -19.64
CA PHE A 14 5.04 7.08 -20.48
C PHE A 14 4.33 6.33 -21.61
N ARG A 15 3.20 5.67 -21.31
CA ARG A 15 2.35 5.03 -22.33
C ARG A 15 1.86 6.03 -23.37
N ASP A 16 1.43 7.21 -22.94
CA ASP A 16 0.97 8.29 -23.83
C ASP A 16 2.11 8.84 -24.68
N LYS A 17 3.29 9.07 -24.08
CA LYS A 17 4.49 9.55 -24.78
C LYS A 17 4.93 8.61 -25.91
N LEU A 18 4.77 7.30 -25.71
CA LEU A 18 5.08 6.30 -26.72
C LEU A 18 3.95 6.10 -27.74
N SER A 19 2.79 6.75 -27.57
CA SER A 19 1.59 6.54 -28.40
C SER A 19 1.14 5.07 -28.42
N VAL A 20 1.33 4.35 -27.30
CA VAL A 20 0.95 2.93 -27.14
C VAL A 20 -0.21 2.77 -26.17
N ALA A 21 -1.28 3.55 -26.34
CA ALA A 21 -2.45 3.53 -25.47
C ALA A 21 -3.14 2.14 -25.35
N HIS A 22 -2.91 1.26 -26.33
CA HIS A 22 -3.40 -0.11 -26.34
C HIS A 22 -2.62 -1.06 -25.40
N TRP A 23 -1.47 -0.65 -24.87
CA TRP A 23 -0.70 -1.47 -23.94
C TRP A 23 -1.36 -1.49 -22.56
N PRO A 24 -1.62 -2.67 -21.99
CA PRO A 24 -1.94 -2.75 -20.57
C PRO A 24 -0.71 -2.35 -19.75
N CYS A 25 -0.95 -1.80 -18.57
CA CYS A 25 0.13 -1.51 -17.63
C CYS A 25 -0.05 -2.39 -16.40
N VAL A 26 0.96 -3.19 -16.07
CA VAL A 26 1.00 -4.00 -14.85
C VAL A 26 2.00 -3.35 -13.90
N LEU A 27 1.56 -3.08 -12.67
CA LEU A 27 2.38 -2.54 -11.60
C LEU A 27 2.41 -3.57 -10.49
N ALA A 28 3.57 -4.20 -10.28
CA ALA A 28 3.71 -5.32 -9.35
C ALA A 28 4.92 -5.17 -8.44
N GLY A 29 4.79 -5.63 -7.20
CA GLY A 29 5.84 -5.63 -6.18
C GLY A 29 5.30 -5.23 -4.81
N ASP A 30 6.22 -4.92 -3.90
CA ASP A 30 5.92 -4.38 -2.57
C ASP A 30 5.71 -2.86 -2.64
N PHE A 31 4.52 -2.41 -2.26
CA PHE A 31 4.14 -1.01 -2.29
C PHE A 31 4.26 -0.31 -0.92
N ASN A 32 4.64 -1.04 0.14
CA ASN A 32 4.79 -0.53 1.50
C ASN A 32 3.50 0.11 2.07
N PHE A 33 2.34 -0.36 1.63
CA PHE A 33 1.06 0.04 2.19
C PHE A 33 0.13 -1.18 2.26
N THR A 34 -0.77 -1.18 3.22
CA THR A 34 -1.79 -2.22 3.35
C THR A 34 -3.13 -1.77 2.75
N PRO A 35 -4.12 -2.66 2.59
CA PRO A 35 -5.43 -2.25 2.07
C PRO A 35 -6.15 -1.21 2.96
N SER A 36 -5.78 -1.11 4.25
CA SER A 36 -6.29 -0.06 5.14
C SER A 36 -5.56 1.27 5.01
N ASP A 37 -4.47 1.35 4.25
CA ASP A 37 -3.71 2.58 4.05
C ASP A 37 -4.45 3.55 3.11
N PRO A 38 -4.35 4.86 3.36
CA PRO A 38 -4.97 5.85 2.48
C PRO A 38 -4.40 5.84 1.04
N ALA A 39 -3.15 5.41 0.83
CA ALA A 39 -2.55 5.27 -0.49
C ALA A 39 -3.22 4.18 -1.33
N TYR A 40 -3.49 3.02 -0.72
CA TYR A 40 -4.23 1.93 -1.35
C TYR A 40 -5.58 2.45 -1.82
N SER A 41 -6.34 3.02 -0.87
CA SER A 41 -7.71 3.50 -1.06
C SER A 41 -7.81 4.48 -2.23
N LEU A 42 -6.93 5.48 -2.29
CA LEU A 42 -6.94 6.44 -3.39
C LEU A 42 -6.53 5.82 -4.73
N ALA A 43 -5.55 4.90 -4.74
CA ALA A 43 -5.04 4.29 -5.96
C ALA A 43 -6.08 3.41 -6.67
N ILE A 44 -6.88 2.67 -5.90
CA ILE A 44 -7.99 1.84 -6.41
C ILE A 44 -9.30 2.63 -6.57
N GLY A 45 -9.32 3.92 -6.22
CA GLY A 45 -10.43 4.85 -6.50
C GLY A 45 -11.50 4.95 -5.42
N ASP A 46 -11.22 4.47 -4.21
CA ASP A 46 -12.03 4.66 -3.01
C ASP A 46 -11.78 6.05 -2.39
N ASP A 47 -12.77 6.58 -1.67
CA ASP A 47 -12.58 7.80 -0.86
C ASP A 47 -11.79 7.49 0.43
N LEU A 48 -11.24 8.52 1.06
CA LEU A 48 -10.56 8.38 2.35
C LEU A 48 -11.57 8.20 3.49
N LEU A 49 -11.23 7.33 4.43
CA LEU A 49 -11.90 7.23 5.72
C LEU A 49 -11.41 8.34 6.68
N PRO A 50 -12.19 8.73 7.70
CA PRO A 50 -11.74 9.71 8.69
C PRO A 50 -10.42 9.30 9.38
N GLU A 51 -10.25 8.03 9.71
CA GLU A 51 -9.04 7.49 10.33
C GLU A 51 -7.84 7.57 9.38
N GLN A 52 -8.09 7.40 8.09
CA GLN A 52 -7.10 7.52 7.03
C GLN A 52 -6.65 8.97 6.84
N GLU A 53 -7.54 9.96 6.96
CA GLU A 53 -7.16 11.36 6.94
C GLU A 53 -6.26 11.74 8.14
N GLN A 54 -6.56 11.17 9.31
CA GLN A 54 -5.73 11.34 10.51
C GLN A 54 -4.33 10.75 10.35
N ILE A 55 -4.16 9.70 9.54
CA ILE A 55 -2.83 9.16 9.19
C ILE A 55 -2.09 10.12 8.26
N VAL A 56 -2.76 10.70 7.25
CA VAL A 56 -2.10 11.55 6.25
C VAL A 56 -1.56 12.85 6.86
N HIS A 57 -2.26 13.43 7.83
CA HIS A 57 -1.91 14.72 8.41
C HIS A 57 -0.48 14.76 9.01
N PRO A 58 -0.08 13.85 9.93
CA PRO A 58 1.28 13.83 10.49
C PRO A 58 2.34 13.34 9.50
N SER A 59 1.98 12.61 8.44
CA SER A 59 2.93 12.16 7.41
C SER A 59 3.41 13.28 6.48
N ARG A 60 2.83 14.48 6.57
CA ARG A 60 3.25 15.65 5.78
C ARG A 60 4.40 16.35 6.48
N VAL A 61 5.61 15.91 6.16
CA VAL A 61 6.84 16.43 6.74
C VAL A 61 7.83 16.97 5.69
N VAL A 62 8.73 17.83 6.14
CA VAL A 62 9.90 18.29 5.38
C VAL A 62 11.15 17.73 6.07
N HIS A 63 11.90 16.91 5.35
CA HIS A 63 13.14 16.29 5.84
C HIS A 63 14.30 17.30 5.85
N SER A 64 15.28 17.09 6.73
CA SER A 64 16.46 17.94 6.91
C SER A 64 17.30 18.16 5.65
N SER A 65 17.25 17.23 4.70
CA SER A 65 17.92 17.37 3.40
C SER A 65 17.32 18.48 2.52
N LEU A 66 16.04 18.82 2.72
CA LEU A 66 15.36 19.92 2.04
C LEU A 66 15.37 21.19 2.88
N ASP A 67 15.31 21.06 4.20
CA ASP A 67 15.40 22.16 5.15
C ASP A 67 16.40 21.85 6.26
N PRO A 68 17.68 22.26 6.12
CA PRO A 68 18.71 21.99 7.13
C PRO A 68 18.40 22.58 8.51
N SER A 69 17.49 23.56 8.61
CA SER A 69 17.08 24.15 9.89
C SER A 69 16.34 23.16 10.80
N VAL A 70 15.87 22.05 10.25
CA VAL A 70 15.30 20.94 11.02
C VAL A 70 16.31 20.40 12.03
N LEU A 71 17.60 20.29 11.64
CA LEU A 71 18.65 19.79 12.53
C LEU A 71 19.02 20.79 13.64
N LEU A 72 18.75 22.08 13.43
CA LEU A 72 18.99 23.13 14.42
C LEU A 72 17.93 23.16 15.53
N ASN A 73 16.75 22.59 15.26
CA ASN A 73 15.59 22.59 16.16
C ASN A 73 15.31 21.20 16.75
N LEU A 74 16.18 20.20 16.53
CA LEU A 74 16.10 18.93 17.23
C LEU A 74 16.37 19.19 18.73
N PRO A 75 15.48 18.78 19.65
CA PRO A 75 15.80 18.83 21.06
C PRO A 75 17.08 18.03 21.29
N ALA A 76 18.08 18.63 21.94
CA ALA A 76 19.17 17.85 22.53
C ALA A 76 18.53 16.85 23.48
N THR A 77 18.59 15.56 23.14
CA THR A 77 18.04 14.49 23.98
C THR A 77 18.69 14.58 25.36
N PRO A 78 17.96 14.73 26.48
CA PRO A 78 18.54 14.51 27.79
C PRO A 78 18.87 13.02 27.89
N ILE A 79 20.14 12.72 28.16
CA ILE A 79 20.57 11.40 28.61
C ILE A 79 20.01 11.21 30.03
N GLY A 80 19.13 10.23 30.19
CA GLY A 80 18.75 9.63 31.47
C GLY A 80 17.65 10.34 32.27
N ALA A 81 16.46 9.74 32.29
CA ALA A 81 15.55 9.75 33.44
C ALA A 81 14.51 8.62 33.30
N ASP A 82 14.72 7.59 34.12
CA ASP A 82 13.80 6.62 34.72
C ASP A 82 12.94 5.67 33.87
N GLU A 83 13.34 4.40 33.98
CA GLU A 83 12.54 3.19 33.79
C GLU A 83 11.37 3.21 34.77
N ASP A 84 10.20 3.66 34.33
CA ASP A 84 8.88 3.12 34.70
C ASP A 84 7.80 4.09 34.16
N ASP A 85 6.84 3.55 33.41
CA ASP A 85 5.56 4.20 33.08
C ASP A 85 5.51 5.27 31.96
N VAL A 86 6.00 4.91 30.76
CA VAL A 86 5.50 5.53 29.52
C VAL A 86 5.18 4.41 28.54
N GLU A 87 3.92 4.33 28.09
CA GLU A 87 3.58 3.56 26.89
C GLU A 87 4.59 3.93 25.81
N ALA A 88 5.46 2.99 25.47
CA ALA A 88 6.56 3.23 24.54
C ALA A 88 5.94 3.69 23.22
N VAL A 89 6.04 4.98 22.94
CA VAL A 89 5.72 5.54 21.63
C VAL A 89 6.61 4.77 20.66
N ASP A 90 5.99 3.92 19.84
CA ASP A 90 6.65 3.12 18.83
C ASP A 90 7.67 4.00 18.09
N PRO A 91 8.98 3.78 18.25
CA PRO A 91 10.01 4.66 17.71
C PRO A 91 9.95 4.69 16.18
N ASP A 92 9.37 3.67 15.54
CA ASP A 92 9.18 3.60 14.09
C ASP A 92 8.02 4.49 13.60
N ARG A 93 7.16 4.98 14.51
CA ARG A 93 6.13 5.99 14.19
C ARG A 93 6.65 7.42 14.24
N VAL A 94 7.84 7.65 14.79
CA VAL A 94 8.43 8.99 14.86
C VAL A 94 9.25 9.23 13.60
N ILE A 95 8.77 10.11 12.72
CA ILE A 95 9.54 10.52 11.54
C ILE A 95 10.70 11.41 12.01
N THR A 96 11.88 10.81 12.16
CA THR A 96 13.09 11.50 12.59
C THR A 96 13.63 12.43 11.51
N ASN A 97 14.42 13.44 11.91
CA ASN A 97 15.07 14.40 11.00
C ASN A 97 14.10 15.14 10.08
N ALA A 98 12.85 15.33 10.51
CA ALA A 98 11.84 16.04 9.74
C ALA A 98 11.02 16.98 10.63
N ARG A 99 10.47 18.05 10.05
CA ARG A 99 9.50 18.93 10.69
C ARG A 99 8.13 18.80 10.03
N PRO A 100 7.02 19.13 10.73
CA PRO A 100 5.73 19.30 10.08
C PRO A 100 5.81 20.29 8.91
N ALA A 101 5.09 19.98 7.84
CA ALA A 101 5.00 20.85 6.68
C ALA A 101 4.14 22.08 6.97
N LYS A 102 4.58 23.21 6.44
CA LYS A 102 3.92 24.50 6.43
C LYS A 102 3.26 24.74 5.06
N PRO A 103 2.30 25.66 4.95
CA PRO A 103 1.70 26.02 3.66
C PRO A 103 2.72 26.47 2.61
N GLU A 104 3.77 27.18 3.03
CA GLU A 104 4.86 27.66 2.19
C GLU A 104 5.74 26.55 1.58
N ASP A 105 5.71 25.33 2.13
CA ASP A 105 6.46 24.19 1.60
C ASP A 105 5.83 23.61 0.32
N GLY A 106 4.67 24.11 -0.12
CA GLY A 106 4.03 23.71 -1.37
C GLY A 106 3.52 22.26 -1.39
N LEU A 107 3.39 21.62 -0.22
CA LEU A 107 2.85 20.27 -0.14
C LEU A 107 1.32 20.32 -0.31
N LEU A 108 0.81 19.57 -1.30
CA LEU A 108 -0.62 19.29 -1.45
C LEU A 108 -1.30 18.97 -0.10
N THR A 109 -2.44 19.61 0.13
CA THR A 109 -3.42 19.35 1.17
C THR A 109 -4.19 18.06 0.89
N ILE A 110 -4.94 17.53 1.87
CA ILE A 110 -5.74 16.30 1.69
C ILE A 110 -6.74 16.45 0.53
N PRO A 111 -7.55 17.54 0.43
CA PRO A 111 -8.45 17.71 -0.71
C PRO A 111 -7.72 17.76 -2.06
N GLU A 112 -6.54 18.39 -2.13
CA GLU A 112 -5.74 18.43 -3.34
C GLU A 112 -5.16 17.07 -3.72
N ILE A 113 -4.76 16.27 -2.73
CA ILE A 113 -4.30 14.88 -2.93
C ILE A 113 -5.45 14.04 -3.50
N VAL A 114 -6.63 14.09 -2.88
CA VAL A 114 -7.82 13.36 -3.36
C VAL A 114 -8.16 13.80 -4.78
N ALA A 115 -8.19 15.11 -5.04
CA ALA A 115 -8.47 15.65 -6.37
C ALA A 115 -7.41 15.26 -7.41
N TRP A 116 -6.14 15.09 -7.00
CA TRP A 116 -5.07 14.63 -7.87
C TRP A 116 -5.25 13.14 -8.23
N PHE A 117 -5.47 12.26 -7.25
CA PHE A 117 -5.71 10.84 -7.50
C PHE A 117 -6.94 10.59 -8.38
N ARG A 118 -8.01 11.38 -8.24
CA ARG A 118 -9.20 11.30 -9.11
C ARG A 118 -8.92 11.55 -10.60
N LYS A 119 -7.80 12.21 -10.93
CA LYS A 119 -7.37 12.44 -12.33
C LYS A 119 -6.49 11.32 -12.87
N LEU A 120 -5.99 10.44 -12.01
CA LEU A 120 -5.14 9.32 -12.39
C LEU A 120 -6.00 8.13 -12.84
N PRO A 121 -5.47 7.23 -13.68
CA PRO A 121 -6.10 5.94 -13.92
C PRO A 121 -6.26 5.17 -12.60
N ARG A 122 -7.40 4.51 -12.45
CA ARG A 122 -7.67 3.65 -11.29
C ARG A 122 -6.93 2.33 -11.46
N LEU A 123 -6.32 1.86 -10.39
CA LEU A 123 -5.74 0.52 -10.34
C LEU A 123 -6.83 -0.52 -10.12
N ARG A 124 -6.73 -1.65 -10.81
CA ARG A 124 -7.43 -2.90 -10.47
C ARG A 124 -6.43 -3.85 -9.83
N SER A 125 -6.83 -4.57 -8.78
CA SER A 125 -6.00 -5.61 -8.16
C SER A 125 -6.33 -6.96 -8.78
N ALA A 126 -5.31 -7.64 -9.31
CA ALA A 126 -5.48 -8.98 -9.87
C ALA A 126 -5.91 -9.99 -8.80
N TYR A 127 -5.40 -9.86 -7.57
CA TYR A 127 -5.81 -10.74 -6.48
C TYR A 127 -7.21 -10.43 -5.98
N SER A 128 -7.58 -9.15 -5.83
CA SER A 128 -8.96 -8.77 -5.48
C SER A 128 -9.97 -9.30 -6.49
N ASP A 129 -9.71 -9.13 -7.79
CA ASP A 129 -10.60 -9.59 -8.85
C ASP A 129 -10.63 -11.13 -8.92
N GLY A 130 -9.46 -11.78 -8.83
CA GLY A 130 -9.32 -13.22 -8.90
C GLY A 130 -9.93 -13.96 -7.71
N ILE A 131 -9.73 -13.47 -6.48
CA ILE A 131 -10.31 -14.07 -5.27
C ILE A 131 -11.83 -13.92 -5.28
N ALA A 132 -12.35 -12.74 -5.67
CA ALA A 132 -13.79 -12.55 -5.83
C ALA A 132 -14.38 -13.54 -6.85
N ALA A 133 -13.69 -13.78 -7.98
CA ALA A 133 -14.10 -14.78 -8.96
C ALA A 133 -14.03 -16.21 -8.40
N ALA A 134 -12.97 -16.57 -7.67
CA ALA A 134 -12.82 -17.89 -7.04
C ALA A 134 -13.93 -18.17 -6.02
N ARG A 135 -14.32 -17.16 -5.21
CA ARG A 135 -15.46 -17.26 -4.28
C ARG A 135 -16.78 -17.55 -5.01
N GLY A 136 -16.98 -16.94 -6.19
CA GLY A 136 -18.12 -17.26 -7.06
C GLY A 136 -18.18 -18.73 -7.50
N HIS A 137 -17.04 -19.44 -7.45
CA HIS A 137 -16.93 -20.88 -7.75
C HIS A 137 -16.89 -21.77 -6.50
N GLY A 138 -17.12 -21.21 -5.31
CA GLY A 138 -17.19 -21.96 -4.05
C GLY A 138 -15.84 -22.19 -3.36
N TYR A 139 -14.77 -21.53 -3.79
CA TYR A 139 -13.50 -21.55 -3.07
C TYR A 139 -13.54 -20.57 -1.89
N ASP A 140 -13.09 -21.04 -0.73
CA ASP A 140 -12.92 -20.22 0.47
C ASP A 140 -11.43 -19.91 0.67
N LEU A 141 -11.01 -18.74 0.18
CA LEU A 141 -9.62 -18.28 0.26
C LEU A 141 -9.45 -17.26 1.39
N PRO A 142 -8.34 -17.31 2.14
CA PRO A 142 -8.06 -16.36 3.21
C PRO A 142 -7.81 -14.98 2.63
N THR A 143 -8.44 -13.96 3.24
CA THR A 143 -8.37 -12.59 2.75
C THR A 143 -8.05 -11.59 3.84
N PHE A 144 -7.49 -10.45 3.45
CA PHE A 144 -7.28 -9.31 4.32
C PHE A 144 -8.58 -8.90 5.03
N GLY A 145 -9.72 -8.96 4.33
CA GLY A 145 -11.03 -8.63 4.87
C GLY A 145 -11.44 -9.52 6.05
N THR A 146 -11.11 -10.81 6.02
CA THR A 146 -11.39 -11.76 7.11
C THR A 146 -10.67 -11.35 8.39
N ARG A 147 -9.43 -10.87 8.27
CA ARG A 147 -8.56 -10.49 9.39
C ARG A 147 -8.83 -9.08 9.89
N ALA A 148 -8.91 -8.10 8.98
CA ALA A 148 -8.92 -6.68 9.29
C ALA A 148 -10.34 -6.10 9.42
N GLN A 149 -11.36 -6.81 8.93
CA GLN A 149 -12.77 -6.41 8.99
C GLN A 149 -13.01 -4.94 8.57
N PRO A 150 -12.58 -4.53 7.36
CA PRO A 150 -12.79 -3.17 6.89
C PRO A 150 -14.29 -2.87 6.76
N PRO A 151 -14.69 -1.58 6.76
CA PRO A 151 -16.09 -1.20 6.54
C PRO A 151 -16.70 -1.84 5.28
N THR A 152 -17.97 -2.22 5.35
CA THR A 152 -18.67 -2.88 4.24
C THR A 152 -18.60 -2.05 2.96
N GLY A 153 -18.33 -2.72 1.83
CA GLY A 153 -18.25 -2.08 0.51
C GLY A 153 -16.90 -1.43 0.20
N ARG A 154 -15.95 -1.44 1.14
CA ARG A 154 -14.56 -1.05 0.89
C ARG A 154 -13.87 -2.06 -0.01
N ARG A 155 -13.16 -1.54 -1.00
CA ARG A 155 -12.28 -2.36 -1.84
C ARG A 155 -11.03 -2.74 -1.03
N GLY A 156 -10.37 -3.81 -1.45
CA GLY A 156 -9.19 -4.35 -0.78
C GLY A 156 -9.47 -5.37 0.32
N SER A 157 -10.75 -5.64 0.62
CA SER A 157 -11.14 -6.77 1.46
C SER A 157 -10.76 -8.12 0.84
N GLU A 158 -10.75 -8.20 -0.49
CA GLU A 158 -10.42 -9.41 -1.27
C GLU A 158 -8.93 -9.55 -1.59
N GLU A 159 -8.05 -8.78 -0.93
CA GLU A 159 -6.60 -8.99 -1.04
C GLU A 159 -6.16 -10.21 -0.22
N PRO A 160 -4.98 -10.80 -0.50
CA PRO A 160 -4.43 -11.89 0.31
C PRO A 160 -4.34 -11.49 1.79
N GLU A 161 -4.60 -12.45 2.69
CA GLU A 161 -4.53 -12.20 4.14
C GLU A 161 -3.16 -11.67 4.58
N TYR A 162 -2.11 -12.22 3.98
CA TYR A 162 -0.72 -11.81 4.13
C TYR A 162 0.03 -11.99 2.82
N THR A 163 0.98 -11.08 2.57
CA THR A 163 1.99 -11.22 1.53
C THR A 163 3.41 -11.16 2.10
N SER A 164 3.57 -10.63 3.32
CA SER A 164 4.76 -10.79 4.16
C SER A 164 4.35 -11.36 5.52
N TYR A 165 5.09 -12.36 5.99
CA TYR A 165 4.75 -13.08 7.23
C TYR A 165 6.00 -13.46 8.02
N THR A 166 6.50 -12.53 8.82
CA THR A 166 7.59 -12.79 9.78
C THR A 166 7.03 -13.03 11.20
N TYR A 167 7.93 -13.35 12.13
CA TYR A 167 7.57 -13.53 13.54
C TYR A 167 6.91 -12.26 14.12
N TYR A 168 7.45 -11.07 13.86
CA TYR A 168 6.94 -9.81 14.41
C TYR A 168 5.99 -9.08 13.46
N TRP A 169 6.24 -9.13 12.15
CA TRP A 169 5.54 -8.32 11.16
C TRP A 169 4.79 -9.19 10.17
N LYS A 170 3.48 -8.99 10.09
CA LYS A 170 2.57 -9.74 9.22
C LYS A 170 1.62 -8.78 8.52
N PHE A 171 1.74 -8.65 7.21
CA PHE A 171 0.97 -7.66 6.46
C PHE A 171 0.78 -8.07 5.00
N SER A 172 -0.14 -7.38 4.32
CA SER A 172 -0.36 -7.48 2.88
C SER A 172 0.11 -6.16 2.27
N ALA A 173 1.20 -6.18 1.54
CA ALA A 173 1.76 -5.00 0.87
C ALA A 173 2.28 -5.28 -0.54
N ASP A 174 2.32 -6.56 -0.93
CA ASP A 174 2.64 -6.98 -2.28
C ASP A 174 1.37 -7.04 -3.11
N TYR A 175 1.41 -6.44 -4.30
CA TYR A 175 0.26 -6.38 -5.18
C TYR A 175 0.69 -6.68 -6.61
N ILE A 176 -0.27 -7.18 -7.39
CA ILE A 176 -0.22 -7.13 -8.85
C ILE A 176 -1.41 -6.28 -9.29
N PHE A 177 -1.15 -4.98 -9.46
CA PHE A 177 -2.13 -4.06 -10.00
C PHE A 177 -2.04 -3.99 -11.52
N PHE A 178 -3.14 -3.65 -12.17
CA PHE A 178 -3.15 -3.36 -13.59
C PHE A 178 -4.07 -2.20 -13.94
N ILE A 179 -3.73 -1.53 -15.04
CA ILE A 179 -4.49 -0.46 -15.68
C ILE A 179 -4.87 -0.96 -17.07
N ASP A 180 -6.18 -1.06 -17.30
CA ASP A 180 -6.72 -1.44 -18.60
C ASP A 180 -6.41 -0.40 -19.69
N PRO A 181 -6.15 -0.84 -20.93
CA PRO A 181 -6.23 0.03 -22.10
C PRO A 181 -7.63 0.66 -22.21
N PRO A 182 -7.78 1.87 -22.78
CA PRO A 182 -9.09 2.53 -22.90
C PRO A 182 -10.15 1.74 -23.69
N THR A 183 -9.72 0.83 -24.56
CA THR A 183 -10.60 0.09 -25.48
C THR A 183 -10.77 -1.38 -25.15
N ILE A 184 -9.99 -1.92 -24.21
CA ILE A 184 -9.95 -3.35 -23.89
C ILE A 184 -9.90 -3.51 -22.37
N SER A 185 -10.85 -4.25 -21.80
CA SER A 185 -10.84 -4.58 -20.37
C SER A 185 -10.19 -5.93 -20.16
N GLY A 186 -9.15 -5.99 -19.33
CA GLY A 186 -8.51 -7.23 -18.96
C GLY A 186 -9.36 -8.06 -18.01
N SER A 187 -9.14 -9.38 -18.03
CA SER A 187 -9.70 -10.32 -17.07
C SER A 187 -8.61 -11.15 -16.40
N VAL A 188 -8.81 -11.45 -15.13
CA VAL A 188 -8.01 -12.43 -14.39
C VAL A 188 -8.56 -13.81 -14.69
N THR A 189 -7.76 -14.66 -15.34
CA THR A 189 -8.15 -16.03 -15.72
C THR A 189 -7.59 -17.08 -14.76
N GLY A 190 -6.56 -16.72 -13.99
CA GLY A 190 -5.95 -17.59 -13.00
C GLY A 190 -5.21 -16.81 -11.91
N LEU A 191 -5.09 -17.43 -10.74
CA LEU A 191 -4.26 -16.96 -9.63
C LEU A 191 -3.57 -18.14 -8.94
N LEU A 192 -2.37 -17.92 -8.43
CA LEU A 192 -1.80 -18.80 -7.42
C LEU A 192 -2.49 -18.51 -6.09
N ALA A 193 -3.14 -19.53 -5.53
CA ALA A 193 -3.87 -19.43 -4.27
C ALA A 193 -2.98 -18.84 -3.16
N PRO A 194 -3.46 -17.84 -2.39
CA PRO A 194 -2.74 -17.34 -1.23
C PRO A 194 -2.50 -18.45 -0.20
N LEU A 195 -1.33 -18.42 0.44
CA LEU A 195 -1.04 -19.30 1.57
C LEU A 195 -1.92 -18.93 2.78
N THR A 196 -2.33 -19.95 3.51
CA THR A 196 -3.06 -19.80 4.77
C THR A 196 -2.12 -19.45 5.92
N THR A 197 -2.67 -18.89 7.00
CA THR A 197 -1.92 -18.66 8.24
C THR A 197 -1.23 -19.95 8.73
N ALA A 198 -1.90 -21.10 8.68
CA ALA A 198 -1.34 -22.37 9.13
C ALA A 198 -0.11 -22.82 8.33
N GLU A 199 -0.05 -22.49 7.04
CA GLU A 199 1.10 -22.78 6.18
C GLU A 199 2.28 -21.82 6.41
N LEU A 200 1.99 -20.61 6.89
CA LEU A 200 2.98 -19.58 7.14
C LEU A 200 3.61 -19.65 8.55
N GLU A 201 2.97 -20.32 9.52
CA GLU A 201 3.48 -20.46 10.88
C GLU A 201 4.81 -21.28 10.96
N PRO A 202 5.77 -20.89 11.81
CA PRO A 202 5.76 -19.76 12.75
C PRO A 202 6.18 -18.40 12.14
N GLY A 203 6.41 -18.36 10.84
CA GLY A 203 7.11 -17.28 10.15
C GLY A 203 7.89 -17.79 8.94
N ILE A 204 8.05 -16.90 7.96
CA ILE A 204 9.02 -16.98 6.88
C ILE A 204 9.98 -15.76 6.95
N PRO A 205 11.24 -15.85 6.47
CA PRO A 205 11.89 -17.01 5.86
C PRO A 205 12.06 -18.18 6.83
N LYS A 206 12.14 -19.39 6.29
CA LYS A 206 12.23 -20.64 7.04
C LYS A 206 13.23 -21.57 6.38
N LEU A 207 14.26 -21.98 7.12
CA LEU A 207 15.34 -22.82 6.62
C LEU A 207 14.80 -24.08 5.94
N GLY A 208 15.22 -24.31 4.70
CA GLY A 208 14.78 -25.46 3.89
C GLY A 208 13.38 -25.33 3.28
N VAL A 209 12.67 -24.20 3.49
CA VAL A 209 11.31 -23.95 2.98
C VAL A 209 11.24 -22.68 2.14
N SER A 210 11.60 -21.52 2.71
CA SER A 210 11.58 -20.22 2.02
C SER A 210 12.80 -19.38 2.40
N GLY A 211 13.41 -18.74 1.41
CA GLY A 211 14.49 -17.75 1.59
C GLY A 211 13.99 -16.30 1.69
N SER A 212 12.68 -16.07 1.58
CA SER A 212 12.03 -14.75 1.64
C SER A 212 11.02 -14.72 2.79
N ASP A 213 10.84 -13.55 3.38
CA ASP A 213 9.71 -13.21 4.27
C ASP A 213 8.42 -12.88 3.51
N HIS A 214 8.51 -12.68 2.20
CA HIS A 214 7.36 -12.46 1.32
C HIS A 214 6.92 -13.74 0.60
N THR A 215 5.62 -13.85 0.33
CA THR A 215 5.00 -14.90 -0.49
C THR A 215 5.04 -14.51 -1.97
N VAL A 216 5.13 -15.52 -2.84
CA VAL A 216 5.11 -15.28 -4.29
C VAL A 216 3.67 -15.07 -4.75
N LEU A 217 3.43 -13.96 -5.45
CA LEU A 217 2.17 -13.68 -6.13
C LEU A 217 2.26 -14.06 -7.61
N VAL A 218 1.27 -14.77 -8.12
CA VAL A 218 1.17 -15.15 -9.54
C VAL A 218 -0.27 -15.00 -10.01
N THR A 219 -0.44 -14.41 -11.19
CA THR A 219 -1.75 -14.29 -11.84
C THR A 219 -1.61 -14.49 -13.34
N GLU A 220 -2.66 -14.99 -13.97
CA GLU A 220 -2.82 -15.04 -15.41
C GLU A 220 -3.82 -13.94 -15.83
N LEU A 221 -3.41 -13.13 -16.80
CA LEU A 221 -4.17 -11.98 -17.30
C LEU A 221 -4.41 -12.15 -18.80
N ASN A 222 -5.62 -11.80 -19.24
CA ASN A 222 -6.02 -11.80 -20.65
C ASN A 222 -6.62 -10.44 -21.03
N TRP A 223 -6.30 -9.92 -22.22
CA TRP A 223 -6.86 -8.70 -22.81
C TRP A 223 -7.36 -8.97 -24.23
#